data_AF-A0A3Q2DKX9-F1
#
_entry.id   AF-A0A3Q2DKX9-F1
#
_cell.length_a   1.000
_cell.length_b   1.000
_cell.length_c   1.000
_cell.angle_alpha   90.00
_cell.angle_beta   90.00
_cell.angle_gamma   90.00
#
_symmetry.space_group_name_H-M   'P 1'
#
loop_
_entity.id
_entity.type
_entity.pdbx_description
1 polymer ?
#
loop_
_entity_poly.entity_id
_entity_poly.type
_entity_poly.pdbx_seq_one_letter_code
_entity_poly.pdbx_strand_id
1 'polypeptide(L)'
;PPSIYQLIPKKEMIGTLTRVTVGEKDENKINKTILLVGETGAGKSTLINALFNYAVGVKFEDEVWFQIVEKEEERSQSQSQTSDVIVYQIFGFEGQSLPFSLTIIDTPGFGSTRGFKEDISVSRRLFDLFRSEDGVHEINAVGLVMKASDNRLSDRLMYIFNSVMSLFGKDLENKILVLITHSDGKLAPQNVFSALKDAEIKCSRDEMNQPALFMFNNQQFEQINRTEKDLNGSKYSWDFTNEEMGRFRDTLKKTKPQPLKTTIEVLNERIRLEACIQNLQERIKMAELKQNEIKQIKSEYNKHEEEMKENQNFTMEVDEVYKEEEPINGGMWGLVFY
;
A
#
# COMPACT_ATOMS: atom_id res chain seq x y z
N PRO A 1 29.65 14.95 4.05
CA PRO A 1 28.24 14.67 3.68
C PRO A 1 27.90 15.43 2.40
N PRO A 2 27.12 14.83 1.48
CA PRO A 2 26.66 15.53 0.27
C PRO A 2 25.71 16.68 0.62
N SER A 3 25.63 17.67 -0.26
CA SER A 3 24.64 18.74 -0.19
C SER A 3 23.25 18.18 -0.51
N ILE A 4 22.31 18.35 0.41
CA ILE A 4 20.94 17.83 0.26
C ILE A 4 20.06 18.90 -0.39
N TYR A 5 19.43 18.55 -1.51
CA TYR A 5 18.50 19.41 -2.24
C TYR A 5 17.09 18.82 -2.19
N GLN A 6 16.17 19.52 -1.53
CA GLN A 6 14.75 19.19 -1.59
C GLN A 6 14.21 19.63 -2.96
N LEU A 7 13.72 18.69 -3.75
CA LEU A 7 13.10 19.00 -5.03
C LEU A 7 11.69 19.55 -4.84
N ILE A 8 11.26 20.38 -5.79
CA ILE A 8 9.90 20.90 -5.90
C ILE A 8 9.20 20.15 -7.05
N PRO A 9 8.62 18.96 -6.78
CA PRO A 9 7.91 18.20 -7.81
C PRO A 9 6.55 18.82 -8.14
N LYS A 10 6.00 18.45 -9.30
CA LYS A 10 4.60 18.73 -9.61
C LYS A 10 3.72 17.81 -8.76
N LYS A 11 2.88 18.37 -7.90
CA LYS A 11 1.94 17.63 -7.05
C LYS A 11 0.52 17.80 -7.58
N GLU A 12 -0.17 16.70 -7.81
CA GLU A 12 -1.56 16.65 -8.28
C GLU A 12 -2.35 15.57 -7.56
N MET A 13 -3.68 15.63 -7.65
CA MET A 13 -4.56 14.57 -7.17
C MET A 13 -4.97 13.65 -8.32
N ILE A 14 -4.88 12.33 -8.14
CA ILE A 14 -5.52 11.32 -9.00
C ILE A 14 -6.66 10.71 -8.21
N GLY A 15 -7.89 11.12 -8.50
CA GLY A 15 -9.02 10.80 -7.64
C GLY A 15 -8.77 11.32 -6.22
N THR A 16 -8.58 10.41 -5.27
CA THR A 16 -8.37 10.72 -3.85
C THR A 16 -6.89 10.63 -3.42
N LEU A 17 -5.98 10.33 -4.34
CA LEU A 17 -4.57 10.02 -4.07
C LEU A 17 -3.63 11.13 -4.54
N THR A 18 -2.47 11.24 -3.89
CA THR A 18 -1.43 12.19 -4.31
C THR A 18 -0.54 11.57 -5.39
N ARG A 19 -0.37 12.30 -6.49
CA ARG A 19 0.65 12.06 -7.52
C ARG A 19 1.73 13.11 -7.41
N VAL A 20 2.98 12.65 -7.40
CA VAL A 20 4.19 13.46 -7.35
C VAL A 20 5.01 13.17 -8.60
N THR A 21 5.13 14.16 -9.50
CA THR A 21 5.81 13.99 -10.79
C THR A 21 7.05 14.86 -10.88
N VAL A 22 8.16 14.25 -11.31
CA VAL A 22 9.41 14.94 -11.66
C VAL A 22 9.74 14.63 -13.12
N GLY A 23 9.99 15.69 -13.90
CA GLY A 23 10.24 15.60 -15.34
C GLY A 23 8.96 15.55 -16.18
N GLU A 24 9.11 15.29 -17.48
CA GLU A 24 8.03 15.26 -18.47
C GLU A 24 7.87 13.86 -19.05
N LYS A 25 6.63 13.39 -19.16
CA LYS A 25 6.30 12.06 -19.68
C LYS A 25 6.47 12.03 -21.20
N ASP A 26 7.29 11.12 -21.70
CA ASP A 26 7.33 10.76 -23.13
C ASP A 26 6.53 9.47 -23.34
N GLU A 27 5.40 9.56 -24.05
CA GLU A 27 4.51 8.42 -24.34
C GLU A 27 5.20 7.31 -25.16
N ASN A 28 6.32 7.60 -25.81
CA ASN A 28 7.10 6.60 -26.56
C ASN A 28 8.10 5.84 -25.68
N LYS A 29 8.32 6.28 -24.44
CA LYS A 29 9.23 5.61 -23.51
C LYS A 29 8.48 4.56 -22.72
N ILE A 30 9.15 3.42 -22.54
CA ILE A 30 8.65 2.36 -21.66
C ILE A 30 8.63 2.92 -20.24
N ASN A 31 7.51 2.71 -19.54
CA ASN A 31 7.40 2.98 -18.12
C ASN A 31 7.43 1.66 -17.33
N LYS A 32 8.08 1.65 -16.18
CA LYS A 32 8.05 0.54 -15.23
C LYS A 32 7.38 0.99 -13.95
N THR A 33 6.34 0.28 -13.55
CA THR A 33 5.59 0.54 -12.32
C THR A 33 5.94 -0.46 -11.22
N ILE A 34 6.26 0.04 -10.03
CA ILE A 34 6.62 -0.77 -8.86
C ILE A 34 5.73 -0.41 -7.69
N LEU A 35 5.15 -1.40 -7.03
CA LEU A 35 4.42 -1.22 -5.77
C LEU A 35 5.33 -1.58 -4.60
N LEU A 36 5.57 -0.65 -3.67
CA LEU A 36 6.38 -0.92 -2.47
C LEU A 36 5.49 -1.27 -1.29
N VAL A 37 5.74 -2.43 -0.67
CA VAL A 37 5.02 -2.93 0.51
C VAL A 37 6.03 -3.24 1.61
N GLY A 38 5.77 -2.78 2.83
CA GLY A 38 6.64 -3.05 3.96
C GLY A 38 6.21 -2.27 5.20
N GLU A 39 6.72 -2.67 6.36
CA GLU A 39 6.36 -2.05 7.64
C GLU A 39 6.79 -0.58 7.73
N THR A 40 6.22 0.14 8.71
CA THR A 40 6.72 1.46 9.11
C THR A 40 8.20 1.41 9.43
N GLY A 41 8.93 2.40 8.93
CA GLY A 41 10.35 2.50 9.16
C GLY A 41 11.19 1.59 8.27
N ALA A 42 10.64 0.61 7.53
CA ALA A 42 11.39 -0.33 6.68
C ALA A 42 12.25 0.31 5.57
N GLY A 43 12.27 1.64 5.45
CA GLY A 43 13.15 2.36 4.54
C GLY A 43 12.56 2.62 3.16
N LYS A 44 11.25 2.49 2.95
CA LYS A 44 10.57 2.73 1.65
C LYS A 44 10.84 4.13 1.11
N SER A 45 10.55 5.17 1.89
CA SER A 45 10.79 6.58 1.51
C SER A 45 12.26 6.84 1.19
N THR A 46 13.17 6.24 1.96
CA THR A 46 14.61 6.36 1.73
C THR A 46 15.03 5.67 0.43
N LEU A 47 14.46 4.49 0.15
CA LEU A 47 14.67 3.76 -1.09
C LEU A 47 14.13 4.54 -2.30
N ILE A 48 12.98 5.21 -2.18
CA ILE A 48 12.42 6.07 -3.24
C ILE A 48 13.40 7.19 -3.59
N ASN A 49 13.95 7.88 -2.59
CA ASN A 49 14.97 8.90 -2.81
C ASN A 49 16.24 8.30 -3.46
N ALA A 50 16.69 7.12 -3.02
CA ALA A 50 17.84 6.44 -3.62
C ALA A 50 17.60 6.05 -5.09
N LEU A 51 16.40 5.52 -5.40
CA LEU A 51 15.98 5.19 -6.76
C LEU A 51 15.93 6.43 -7.64
N PHE A 52 15.45 7.56 -7.11
CA PHE A 52 15.45 8.83 -7.83
C PHE A 52 16.87 9.30 -8.16
N ASN A 53 17.77 9.34 -7.17
CA ASN A 53 19.16 9.76 -7.40
C ASN A 53 19.87 8.84 -8.40
N TYR A 54 19.62 7.53 -8.31
CA TYR A 54 20.09 6.57 -9.31
C TYR A 54 19.52 6.89 -10.70
N ALA A 55 18.21 7.09 -10.81
CA ALA A 55 17.52 7.37 -12.08
C ALA A 55 18.08 8.59 -12.82
N VAL A 56 18.33 9.69 -12.11
CA VAL A 56 18.86 10.92 -12.70
C VAL A 56 20.37 10.87 -12.96
N GLY A 57 21.06 9.82 -12.50
CA GLY A 57 22.47 9.57 -12.77
C GLY A 57 23.44 10.29 -11.84
N VAL A 58 23.03 10.59 -10.59
CA VAL A 58 23.93 11.15 -9.58
C VAL A 58 25.10 10.20 -9.34
N LYS A 59 26.30 10.76 -9.23
CA LYS A 59 27.54 10.05 -8.90
C LYS A 59 28.02 10.44 -7.52
N PHE A 60 28.88 9.60 -6.94
CA PHE A 60 29.46 9.86 -5.63
C PHE A 60 30.25 11.19 -5.61
N GLU A 61 30.95 11.49 -6.71
CA GLU A 61 31.78 12.69 -6.86
C GLU A 61 30.98 13.99 -7.00
N ASP A 62 29.69 13.92 -7.32
CA ASP A 62 28.86 15.10 -7.48
C ASP A 62 28.61 15.80 -6.12
N GLU A 63 28.77 15.06 -5.01
CA GLU A 63 28.51 15.53 -3.64
C GLU A 63 27.12 16.16 -3.47
N VAL A 64 26.13 15.69 -4.23
CA VAL A 64 24.72 16.13 -4.16
C VAL A 64 23.79 14.96 -3.84
N TRP A 65 22.68 15.26 -3.18
CA TRP A 65 21.62 14.29 -2.91
C TRP A 65 20.25 14.95 -3.03
N PHE A 66 19.42 14.46 -3.95
CA PHE A 66 18.07 14.95 -4.14
C PHE A 66 17.06 14.23 -3.24
N GLN A 67 16.14 14.98 -2.65
CA GLN A 67 15.01 14.45 -1.88
C GLN A 67 13.70 14.77 -2.61
N ILE A 68 12.95 13.73 -2.95
CA ILE A 68 11.60 13.84 -3.54
C ILE A 68 10.51 13.51 -2.53
N VAL A 69 10.81 12.66 -1.55
CA VAL A 69 9.91 12.38 -0.43
C VAL A 69 10.18 13.42 0.65
N GLU A 70 9.18 14.26 0.94
CA GLU A 70 9.23 15.21 2.05
C GLU A 70 9.28 14.46 3.39
N LYS A 71 10.24 14.81 4.25
CA LYS A 71 10.23 14.36 5.63
C LYS A 71 9.35 15.32 6.41
N GLU A 72 8.27 14.82 7.02
CA GLU A 72 7.55 15.62 8.01
C GLU A 72 8.45 15.75 9.25
N GLU A 73 9.04 16.93 9.47
CA GLU A 73 10.06 17.19 10.49
C GLU A 73 9.59 16.88 11.94
N GLU A 74 8.28 16.73 12.18
CA GLU A 74 7.70 16.50 13.50
C GLU A 74 7.28 15.04 13.81
N ARG A 75 7.38 14.09 12.86
CA ARG A 75 6.96 12.70 13.10
C ARG A 75 8.13 11.81 13.52
N SER A 76 8.00 11.15 14.68
CA SER A 76 8.99 10.19 15.18
C SER A 76 9.21 9.04 14.18
N GLN A 77 10.40 8.41 14.19
CA GLN A 77 10.68 7.22 13.37
C GLN A 77 9.72 6.04 13.62
N SER A 78 9.01 6.05 14.76
CA SER A 78 7.98 5.07 15.12
C SER A 78 6.61 5.34 14.49
N GLN A 79 6.41 6.50 13.86
CA GLN A 79 5.18 6.85 13.15
C GLN A 79 5.39 6.80 11.64
N SER A 80 4.34 6.40 10.90
CA SER A 80 4.41 6.36 9.44
C SER A 80 4.62 7.77 8.89
N GLN A 81 5.73 7.93 8.15
CA GLN A 81 6.06 9.17 7.46
C GLN A 81 5.11 9.41 6.28
N THR A 82 4.71 8.33 5.60
CA THR A 82 3.69 8.33 4.54
C THR A 82 2.31 8.05 5.15
N SER A 83 1.37 9.00 5.07
CA SER A 83 0.01 8.88 5.65
C SER A 83 -1.04 8.29 4.70
N ASP A 84 -0.77 8.29 3.40
CA ASP A 84 -1.67 7.78 2.35
C ASP A 84 -0.84 7.16 1.21
N VAL A 85 -1.49 6.45 0.27
CA VAL A 85 -0.80 5.94 -0.92
C VAL A 85 -0.37 7.12 -1.82
N ILE A 86 0.91 7.17 -2.18
CA ILE A 86 1.49 8.23 -3.02
C ILE A 86 2.10 7.60 -4.28
N VAL A 87 1.80 8.18 -5.43
CA VAL A 87 2.36 7.76 -6.72
C VAL A 87 3.49 8.71 -7.12
N TYR A 88 4.72 8.24 -7.09
CA TYR A 88 5.89 8.97 -7.58
C TYR A 88 6.14 8.61 -9.04
N GLN A 89 6.28 9.63 -9.89
CA GLN A 89 6.55 9.50 -11.31
C GLN A 89 7.86 10.20 -11.64
N ILE A 90 8.80 9.45 -12.21
CA ILE A 90 10.15 9.90 -12.54
C ILE A 90 10.32 9.73 -14.05
N PHE A 91 10.23 10.84 -14.78
CA PHE A 91 10.19 10.89 -16.24
C PHE A 91 11.31 11.78 -16.80
N GLY A 92 11.66 11.59 -18.07
CA GLY A 92 12.63 12.44 -18.77
C GLY A 92 14.10 12.18 -18.43
N PHE A 93 14.38 11.09 -17.69
CA PHE A 93 15.73 10.65 -17.33
C PHE A 93 16.12 9.33 -18.01
N GLU A 94 15.32 8.88 -18.99
CA GLU A 94 15.61 7.67 -19.76
C GLU A 94 16.90 7.83 -20.56
N GLY A 95 17.84 6.91 -20.36
CA GLY A 95 19.16 6.96 -21.00
C GLY A 95 20.27 7.50 -20.09
N GLN A 96 19.94 7.93 -18.87
CA GLN A 96 20.90 8.02 -17.77
C GLN A 96 21.16 6.62 -17.20
N SER A 97 20.92 6.38 -15.91
CA SER A 97 21.12 5.05 -15.32
C SER A 97 19.99 4.08 -15.66
N LEU A 98 18.78 4.58 -15.91
CA LEU A 98 17.60 3.78 -16.26
C LEU A 98 17.26 3.91 -17.75
N PRO A 99 16.95 2.80 -18.45
CA PRO A 99 16.52 2.84 -19.85
C PRO A 99 15.00 3.05 -20.02
N PHE A 100 14.27 3.33 -18.93
CA PHE A 100 12.82 3.46 -18.87
C PHE A 100 12.42 4.53 -17.85
N SER A 101 11.22 5.07 -18.02
CA SER A 101 10.52 5.86 -17.00
C SER A 101 10.16 4.98 -15.80
N LEU A 102 10.10 5.58 -14.60
CA LEU A 102 9.81 4.84 -13.37
C LEU A 102 8.61 5.45 -12.64
N THR A 103 7.59 4.63 -12.41
CA THR A 103 6.48 4.92 -11.50
C THR A 103 6.62 4.07 -10.24
N ILE A 104 6.57 4.69 -9.07
CA ILE A 104 6.64 4.01 -7.78
C ILE A 104 5.36 4.32 -7.00
N ILE A 105 4.62 3.28 -6.64
CA ILE A 105 3.48 3.37 -5.74
C ILE A 105 4.02 3.12 -4.33
N ASP A 106 4.14 4.18 -3.54
CA ASP A 106 4.50 4.09 -2.13
C ASP A 106 3.24 3.85 -1.31
N THR A 107 3.21 2.76 -0.55
CA THR A 107 2.16 2.55 0.44
C THR A 107 2.62 3.11 1.79
N PRO A 108 1.68 3.57 2.65
CA PRO A 108 2.00 3.86 4.04
C PRO A 108 2.81 2.75 4.70
N GLY A 109 3.64 3.13 5.68
CA GLY A 109 4.16 2.21 6.66
C GLY A 109 2.98 1.52 7.33
N PHE A 110 2.73 0.29 6.91
CA PHE A 110 1.73 -0.49 7.59
C PHE A 110 2.28 -0.83 8.97
N GLY A 111 1.46 -0.59 9.96
CA GLY A 111 1.85 -0.81 11.34
C GLY A 111 2.26 0.42 12.14
N SER A 112 1.75 1.60 11.80
CA SER A 112 1.46 2.64 12.79
C SER A 112 0.67 2.04 13.98
N THR A 113 0.66 2.69 15.14
CA THR A 113 -0.11 2.30 16.33
C THR A 113 -1.64 2.36 16.16
N ARG A 114 -2.15 2.43 14.91
CA ARG A 114 -3.50 2.89 14.58
C ARG A 114 -4.47 1.79 14.11
N GLY A 115 -4.03 0.53 14.01
CA GLY A 115 -4.89 -0.66 13.98
C GLY A 115 -5.49 -1.08 12.62
N PHE A 116 -6.27 -2.18 12.64
CA PHE A 116 -6.86 -2.91 11.50
C PHE A 116 -7.67 -2.04 10.50
N LYS A 117 -8.25 -0.93 10.95
CA LYS A 117 -9.07 -0.04 10.11
C LYS A 117 -8.25 0.72 9.06
N GLU A 118 -6.97 0.99 9.32
CA GLU A 118 -6.10 1.64 8.33
C GLU A 118 -5.70 0.68 7.19
N ASP A 119 -5.64 -0.63 7.44
CA ASP A 119 -5.25 -1.61 6.43
C ASP A 119 -6.34 -1.78 5.34
N ILE A 120 -7.62 -1.69 5.74
CA ILE A 120 -8.76 -1.60 4.81
C ILE A 120 -8.67 -0.31 3.99
N SER A 121 -8.23 0.80 4.60
CA SER A 121 -8.03 2.07 3.90
C SER A 121 -7.00 1.93 2.78
N VAL A 122 -5.82 1.35 3.02
CA VAL A 122 -4.79 1.21 1.97
C VAL A 122 -5.27 0.33 0.81
N SER A 123 -5.96 -0.77 1.10
CA SER A 123 -6.54 -1.62 0.06
C SER A 123 -7.56 -0.89 -0.81
N ARG A 124 -8.43 -0.08 -0.19
CA ARG A 124 -9.40 0.77 -0.91
C ARG A 124 -8.70 1.87 -1.72
N ARG A 125 -7.65 2.46 -1.17
CA ARG A 125 -6.82 3.47 -1.86
C ARG A 125 -6.14 2.89 -3.10
N LEU A 126 -5.54 1.70 -2.99
CA LEU A 126 -4.98 0.99 -4.14
C LEU A 126 -6.06 0.63 -5.16
N PHE A 127 -7.25 0.23 -4.71
CA PHE A 127 -8.37 -0.02 -5.62
C PHE A 127 -8.80 1.23 -6.38
N ASP A 128 -8.96 2.36 -5.69
CA ASP A 128 -9.27 3.66 -6.29
C ASP A 128 -8.21 4.04 -7.34
N LEU A 129 -6.92 3.78 -7.05
CA LEU A 129 -5.82 4.01 -7.98
C LEU A 129 -5.95 3.19 -9.27
N PHE A 130 -6.33 1.91 -9.14
CA PHE A 130 -6.35 0.99 -10.28
C PHE A 130 -7.59 1.15 -11.16
N ARG A 131 -8.71 1.61 -10.60
CA ARG A 131 -9.93 1.86 -11.39
C ARG A 131 -9.96 3.23 -12.07
N SER A 132 -9.19 4.21 -11.56
CA SER A 132 -9.20 5.58 -12.07
C SER A 132 -8.69 5.65 -13.50
N GLU A 133 -9.32 6.43 -14.37
CA GLU A 133 -8.88 6.59 -15.78
C GLU A 133 -7.43 7.11 -15.85
N ASP A 134 -7.10 8.15 -15.07
CA ASP A 134 -5.75 8.69 -14.92
C ASP A 134 -4.85 7.89 -13.94
N GLY A 135 -5.32 6.70 -13.55
CA GLY A 135 -4.71 5.83 -12.55
C GLY A 135 -3.57 4.94 -13.08
N VAL A 136 -3.29 3.87 -12.34
CA VAL A 136 -2.29 2.87 -12.73
C VAL A 136 -3.00 1.61 -13.22
N HIS A 137 -2.72 1.22 -14.47
CA HIS A 137 -3.39 0.09 -15.12
C HIS A 137 -2.52 -1.17 -15.22
N GLU A 138 -1.22 -1.03 -14.92
CA GLU A 138 -0.26 -2.12 -14.95
C GLU A 138 0.84 -2.00 -13.90
N ILE A 139 1.30 -3.14 -13.38
CA ILE A 139 2.40 -3.24 -12.42
C ILE A 139 3.47 -4.17 -12.99
N ASN A 140 4.74 -3.77 -12.92
CA ASN A 140 5.86 -4.61 -13.30
C ASN A 140 6.36 -5.44 -12.11
N ALA A 141 6.45 -4.86 -10.92
CA ALA A 141 6.96 -5.57 -9.76
C ALA A 141 6.30 -5.11 -8.45
N VAL A 142 6.32 -6.00 -7.45
CA VAL A 142 6.03 -5.64 -6.06
C VAL A 142 7.34 -5.72 -5.29
N GLY A 143 7.78 -4.62 -4.70
CA GLY A 143 8.92 -4.59 -3.79
C GLY A 143 8.46 -4.91 -2.36
N LEU A 144 8.80 -6.09 -1.85
CA LEU A 144 8.68 -6.42 -0.43
C LEU A 144 9.89 -5.84 0.31
N VAL A 145 9.67 -4.75 1.06
CA VAL A 145 10.72 -3.97 1.70
C VAL A 145 10.90 -4.39 3.16
N MET A 146 12.12 -4.81 3.52
CA MET A 146 12.50 -5.25 4.87
C MET A 146 13.82 -4.59 5.29
N LYS A 147 14.08 -4.45 6.60
CA LYS A 147 15.39 -3.96 7.08
C LYS A 147 16.36 -5.12 7.21
N ALA A 148 17.65 -4.91 6.97
CA ALA A 148 18.67 -5.94 7.19
C ALA A 148 18.72 -6.42 8.66
N SER A 149 18.44 -5.51 9.62
CA SER A 149 18.34 -5.83 11.05
C SER A 149 17.10 -6.65 11.41
N ASP A 150 16.09 -6.66 10.55
CA ASP A 150 14.81 -7.34 10.76
C ASP A 150 14.47 -8.20 9.53
N ASN A 151 15.14 -9.34 9.45
CA ASN A 151 15.03 -10.30 8.36
C ASN A 151 13.99 -11.40 8.63
N ARG A 152 13.15 -11.23 9.66
CA ARG A 152 12.01 -12.11 9.95
C ARG A 152 10.76 -11.52 9.32
N LEU A 153 9.91 -12.39 8.77
CA LEU A 153 8.57 -12.00 8.37
C LEU A 153 7.70 -12.02 9.64
N SER A 154 7.57 -10.87 10.29
CA SER A 154 6.67 -10.74 11.44
C SER A 154 5.23 -11.11 11.01
N ASP A 155 4.41 -11.61 11.95
CA ASP A 155 2.98 -11.88 11.69
C ASP A 155 2.27 -10.64 11.12
N ARG A 156 2.74 -9.47 11.54
CA ARG A 156 2.27 -8.17 11.08
C ARG A 156 2.62 -7.92 9.62
N LEU A 157 3.91 -8.01 9.24
CA LEU A 157 4.34 -7.88 7.85
C LEU A 157 3.63 -8.90 6.97
N MET A 158 3.42 -10.12 7.45
CA MET A 158 2.70 -11.16 6.74
C MET A 158 1.24 -10.78 6.50
N TYR A 159 0.54 -10.31 7.53
CA TYR A 159 -0.83 -9.83 7.41
C TYR A 159 -0.95 -8.70 6.38
N ILE A 160 -0.05 -7.72 6.44
CA ILE A 160 0.01 -6.58 5.54
C ILE A 160 0.24 -7.03 4.10
N PHE A 161 1.26 -7.84 3.92
CA PHE A 161 1.64 -8.37 2.62
C PHE A 161 0.48 -9.16 2.02
N ASN A 162 -0.15 -10.04 2.78
CA ASN A 162 -1.31 -10.81 2.34
C ASN A 162 -2.51 -9.92 2.01
N SER A 163 -2.76 -8.87 2.78
CA SER A 163 -3.82 -7.89 2.51
C SER A 163 -3.63 -7.24 1.13
N VAL A 164 -2.42 -6.74 0.86
CA VAL A 164 -2.08 -6.14 -0.45
C VAL A 164 -2.11 -7.19 -1.57
N MET A 165 -1.51 -8.36 -1.37
CA MET A 165 -1.50 -9.44 -2.37
C MET A 165 -2.91 -9.94 -2.70
N SER A 166 -3.83 -9.89 -1.73
CA SER A 166 -5.23 -10.30 -1.94
C SER A 166 -5.93 -9.49 -3.03
N LEU A 167 -5.46 -8.26 -3.32
CA LEU A 167 -6.00 -7.42 -4.38
C LEU A 167 -5.64 -7.97 -5.77
N PHE A 168 -4.46 -8.56 -5.89
CA PHE A 168 -3.88 -8.94 -7.17
C PHE A 168 -4.09 -10.42 -7.53
N GLY A 169 -4.60 -11.22 -6.59
CA GLY A 169 -4.73 -12.66 -6.79
C GLY A 169 -3.37 -13.33 -7.02
N LYS A 170 -3.33 -14.36 -7.87
CA LYS A 170 -2.11 -15.13 -8.14
C LYS A 170 -1.17 -14.49 -9.17
N ASP A 171 -1.59 -13.39 -9.80
CA ASP A 171 -0.92 -12.82 -10.97
C ASP A 171 0.40 -12.12 -10.63
N LEU A 172 0.55 -11.62 -9.38
CA LEU A 172 1.76 -10.94 -8.92
C LEU A 172 2.69 -11.80 -8.05
N GLU A 173 2.30 -13.03 -7.68
CA GLU A 173 3.09 -13.93 -6.82
C GLU A 173 4.52 -14.13 -7.37
N ASN A 174 4.69 -14.22 -8.69
CA ASN A 174 6.01 -14.41 -9.32
C ASN A 174 6.71 -13.10 -9.71
N LYS A 175 6.16 -11.94 -9.32
CA LYS A 175 6.66 -10.58 -9.61
C LYS A 175 7.10 -9.84 -8.34
N ILE A 176 7.18 -10.54 -7.21
CA ILE A 176 7.67 -9.98 -5.95
C ILE A 176 9.20 -9.99 -5.95
N LEU A 177 9.78 -8.82 -5.69
CA LEU A 177 11.21 -8.58 -5.49
C LEU A 177 11.44 -8.26 -4.02
N VAL A 178 12.46 -8.87 -3.41
CA VAL A 178 12.80 -8.66 -2.01
C VAL A 178 13.81 -7.53 -1.91
N LEU A 179 13.47 -6.45 -1.21
CA LEU A 179 14.27 -5.23 -1.14
C LEU A 179 14.72 -5.02 0.32
N ILE A 180 15.97 -5.36 0.61
CA ILE A 180 16.55 -5.22 1.94
C ILE A 180 17.19 -3.85 2.06
N THR A 181 16.71 -3.03 2.99
CA THR A 181 17.26 -1.70 3.28
C THR A 181 18.16 -1.73 4.52
N HIS A 182 18.91 -0.66 4.77
CA HIS A 182 19.87 -0.58 5.89
C HIS A 182 20.90 -1.73 5.89
N SER A 183 21.25 -2.23 4.71
CA SER A 183 22.20 -3.33 4.58
C SER A 183 23.62 -2.80 4.46
N ASP A 184 24.56 -3.40 5.20
CA ASP A 184 26.00 -3.18 5.01
C ASP A 184 26.62 -4.17 4.01
N GLY A 185 25.78 -4.94 3.30
CA GLY A 185 26.17 -5.95 2.33
C GLY A 185 26.61 -7.30 2.92
N LYS A 186 26.65 -7.43 4.26
CA LYS A 186 27.10 -8.66 4.91
C LYS A 186 25.97 -9.61 5.31
N LEU A 187 24.71 -9.21 5.09
CA LEU A 187 23.56 -10.04 5.40
C LEU A 187 23.67 -11.37 4.64
N ALA A 188 23.62 -12.49 5.37
CA ALA A 188 23.48 -13.80 4.77
C ALA A 188 22.05 -13.95 4.22
N PRO A 189 21.85 -14.01 2.89
CA PRO A 189 20.51 -14.04 2.29
C PRO A 189 19.73 -15.31 2.64
N GLN A 190 20.42 -16.36 3.10
CA GLN A 190 19.82 -17.64 3.47
C GLN A 190 18.76 -17.52 4.58
N ASN A 191 18.94 -16.59 5.52
CA ASN A 191 17.94 -16.37 6.58
C ASN A 191 16.64 -15.81 6.00
N VAL A 192 16.76 -14.85 5.08
CA VAL A 192 15.61 -14.27 4.37
C VAL A 192 14.94 -15.33 3.49
N PHE A 193 15.72 -16.13 2.77
CA PHE A 193 15.19 -17.19 1.91
C PHE A 193 14.44 -18.27 2.71
N SER A 194 14.94 -18.61 3.90
CA SER A 194 14.28 -19.55 4.81
C SER A 194 12.97 -18.95 5.32
N ALA A 195 12.96 -17.69 5.76
CA ALA A 195 11.75 -17.01 6.21
C ALA A 195 10.69 -16.93 5.09
N LEU A 196 11.07 -16.57 3.86
CA LEU A 196 10.17 -16.54 2.72
C LEU A 196 9.58 -17.92 2.40
N LYS A 197 10.39 -18.97 2.52
CA LYS A 197 9.96 -20.35 2.30
C LYS A 197 8.98 -20.80 3.39
N ASP A 198 9.28 -20.54 4.66
CA ASP A 198 8.45 -20.91 5.80
C ASP A 198 7.09 -20.20 5.78
N ALA A 199 7.06 -18.97 5.27
CA ALA A 199 5.83 -18.22 5.05
C ALA A 199 5.14 -18.49 3.71
N GLU A 200 5.65 -19.43 2.92
CA GLU A 200 5.12 -19.80 1.59
C GLU A 200 5.00 -18.62 0.60
N ILE A 201 5.82 -17.57 0.77
CA ILE A 201 5.84 -16.43 -0.14
C ILE A 201 6.53 -16.85 -1.44
N LYS A 202 5.76 -16.89 -2.52
CA LYS A 202 6.30 -16.95 -3.87
C LYS A 202 6.85 -15.58 -4.25
N CYS A 203 7.98 -15.60 -4.94
CA CYS A 203 8.66 -14.40 -5.39
C CYS A 203 9.37 -14.66 -6.71
N SER A 204 9.76 -13.59 -7.40
CA SER A 204 10.60 -13.71 -8.60
C SER A 204 11.89 -14.44 -8.24
N ARG A 205 12.38 -15.25 -9.17
CA ARG A 205 13.61 -16.01 -8.99
C ARG A 205 14.67 -15.59 -10.00
N ASP A 206 15.92 -15.64 -9.58
CA ASP A 206 17.07 -15.40 -10.44
C ASP A 206 17.43 -16.65 -11.29
N GLU A 207 18.51 -16.55 -12.06
CA GLU A 207 18.99 -17.62 -12.94
C GLU A 207 19.48 -18.86 -12.15
N MET A 208 19.77 -18.72 -10.86
CA MET A 208 20.12 -19.81 -9.94
C MET A 208 18.91 -20.33 -9.17
N ASN A 209 17.70 -19.94 -9.56
CA ASN A 209 16.43 -20.29 -8.92
C ASN A 209 16.34 -19.82 -7.45
N GLN A 210 17.09 -18.80 -7.05
CA GLN A 210 17.00 -18.17 -5.72
C GLN A 210 16.03 -16.98 -5.76
N PRO A 211 15.40 -16.60 -4.63
CA PRO A 211 14.59 -15.38 -4.55
C PRO A 211 15.37 -14.15 -5.04
N ALA A 212 14.74 -13.33 -5.89
CA ALA A 212 15.30 -12.09 -6.39
C ALA A 212 15.38 -11.07 -5.25
N LEU A 213 16.56 -11.01 -4.63
CA LEU A 213 16.86 -10.20 -3.47
C LEU A 213 17.91 -9.13 -3.81
N PHE A 214 17.62 -7.90 -3.41
CA PHE A 214 18.45 -6.73 -3.62
C PHE A 214 18.70 -6.04 -2.28
N MET A 215 19.93 -5.60 -2.05
CA MET A 215 20.35 -4.99 -0.80
C MET A 215 20.75 -3.54 -1.03
N PHE A 216 20.29 -2.63 -0.17
CA PHE A 216 20.54 -1.21 -0.34
C PHE A 216 21.03 -0.59 0.96
N ASN A 217 22.18 0.07 0.89
CA ASN A 217 22.71 0.89 1.97
C ASN A 217 22.23 2.34 1.78
N ASN A 218 20.95 2.58 2.09
CA ASN A 218 20.28 3.86 1.84
C ASN A 218 20.62 4.97 2.86
N GLN A 219 21.76 4.88 3.57
CA GLN A 219 22.17 5.84 4.62
C GLN A 219 23.15 6.92 4.12
N GLN A 220 23.26 7.14 2.79
CA GLN A 220 24.30 8.02 2.22
C GLN A 220 24.21 9.51 2.62
N PHE A 221 23.12 9.94 3.25
CA PHE A 221 22.91 11.33 3.70
C PHE A 221 23.11 11.55 5.20
N GLU A 222 23.42 10.51 5.99
CA GLU A 222 23.68 10.71 7.42
C GLU A 222 24.92 11.59 7.60
N GLN A 223 24.85 12.58 8.50
CA GLN A 223 25.95 13.51 8.75
C GLN A 223 27.09 12.76 9.43
N ILE A 224 27.96 12.17 8.63
CA ILE A 224 29.17 11.54 9.15
C ILE A 224 30.25 12.61 9.31
N ASN A 225 30.93 12.60 10.46
CA ASN A 225 32.13 13.39 10.68
C ASN A 225 33.13 13.12 9.54
N ARG A 226 33.87 14.14 9.10
CA ARG A 226 34.77 14.03 7.93
C ARG A 226 36.10 13.37 8.30
N THR A 227 36.09 12.15 8.83
CA THR A 227 37.33 11.35 8.91
C THR A 227 37.56 10.60 7.61
N GLU A 228 38.81 10.26 7.30
CA GLU A 228 39.16 9.46 6.12
C GLU A 228 38.47 8.08 6.13
N LYS A 229 38.32 7.49 7.32
CA LYS A 229 37.60 6.23 7.53
C LYS A 229 36.13 6.34 7.15
N ASP A 230 35.50 7.48 7.47
CA ASP A 230 34.10 7.76 7.18
C ASP A 230 33.85 7.98 5.68
N LEU A 231 34.79 8.64 4.99
CA LEU A 231 34.76 8.80 3.53
C LEU A 231 34.88 7.44 2.82
N ASN A 232 35.82 6.59 3.26
CA ASN A 232 35.99 5.24 2.70
C ASN A 232 34.74 4.37 2.92
N GLY A 233 34.12 4.44 4.11
CA GLY A 233 32.86 3.75 4.40
C GLY A 233 31.69 4.26 3.55
N SER A 234 31.60 5.57 3.34
CA SER A 234 30.56 6.20 2.51
C SER A 234 30.71 5.79 1.05
N LYS A 235 31.93 5.80 0.52
CA LYS A 235 32.22 5.37 -0.85
C LYS A 235 31.88 3.90 -1.07
N TYR A 236 32.31 3.02 -0.15
CA TYR A 236 31.93 1.60 -0.19
C TYR A 236 30.41 1.41 -0.22
N SER A 237 29.69 2.12 0.65
CA SER A 237 28.22 2.05 0.73
C SER A 237 27.54 2.54 -0.54
N TRP A 238 28.09 3.58 -1.17
CA TRP A 238 27.64 4.10 -2.45
C TRP A 238 27.85 3.08 -3.57
N ASP A 239 29.08 2.59 -3.74
CA ASP A 239 29.46 1.66 -4.80
C ASP A 239 28.63 0.37 -4.69
N PHE A 240 28.49 -0.18 -3.48
CA PHE A 240 27.64 -1.33 -3.19
C PHE A 240 26.17 -1.08 -3.58
N THR A 241 25.59 0.04 -3.15
CA THR A 241 24.19 0.36 -3.46
C THR A 241 24.00 0.56 -4.97
N ASN A 242 24.97 1.18 -5.65
CA ASN A 242 24.93 1.42 -7.08
C ASN A 242 25.00 0.12 -7.90
N GLU A 243 25.81 -0.85 -7.46
CA GLU A 243 25.85 -2.20 -8.04
C GLU A 243 24.49 -2.91 -7.91
N GLU A 244 23.91 -2.88 -6.71
CA GLU A 244 22.61 -3.50 -6.42
C GLU A 244 21.46 -2.83 -7.18
N MET A 245 21.50 -1.50 -7.35
CA MET A 245 20.58 -0.75 -8.21
C MET A 245 20.72 -1.17 -9.69
N GLY A 246 21.93 -1.46 -10.16
CA GLY A 246 22.17 -2.01 -11.49
C GLY A 246 21.51 -3.38 -11.68
N ARG A 247 21.69 -4.30 -10.73
CA ARG A 247 21.02 -5.62 -10.73
C ARG A 247 19.49 -5.48 -10.70
N PHE A 248 18.99 -4.56 -9.87
CA PHE A 248 17.56 -4.26 -9.76
C PHE A 248 16.99 -3.72 -11.09
N ARG A 249 17.65 -2.75 -11.71
CA ARG A 249 17.32 -2.22 -13.04
C ARG A 249 17.24 -3.33 -14.09
N ASP A 250 18.25 -4.19 -14.15
CA ASP A 250 18.33 -5.24 -15.16
C ASP A 250 17.21 -6.28 -14.99
N THR A 251 16.81 -6.52 -13.74
CA THR A 251 15.64 -7.35 -13.41
C THR A 251 14.35 -6.68 -13.89
N LEU A 252 14.09 -5.43 -13.53
CA LEU A 252 12.90 -4.67 -13.95
C LEU A 252 12.78 -4.54 -15.48
N LYS A 253 13.91 -4.38 -16.17
CA LYS A 253 13.97 -4.35 -17.64
C LYS A 253 13.36 -5.61 -18.24
N LYS A 254 13.70 -6.78 -17.69
CA LYS A 254 13.21 -8.10 -18.12
C LYS A 254 11.76 -8.36 -17.69
N THR A 255 11.27 -7.69 -16.64
CA THR A 255 9.93 -7.95 -16.11
C THR A 255 8.82 -7.43 -17.01
N LYS A 256 7.90 -8.33 -17.40
CA LYS A 256 6.71 -8.00 -18.19
C LYS A 256 5.66 -7.29 -17.32
N PRO A 257 4.97 -6.26 -17.84
CA PRO A 257 3.86 -5.64 -17.12
C PRO A 257 2.76 -6.67 -16.81
N GLN A 258 2.11 -6.51 -15.66
CA GLN A 258 0.88 -7.20 -15.29
C GLN A 258 -0.28 -6.23 -15.43
N PRO A 259 -1.19 -6.42 -16.41
CA PRO A 259 -2.43 -5.68 -16.46
C PRO A 259 -3.27 -5.93 -15.21
N LEU A 260 -3.91 -4.89 -14.69
CA LEU A 260 -4.70 -4.95 -13.45
C LEU A 260 -6.20 -5.21 -13.69
N LYS A 261 -6.58 -5.65 -14.89
CA LYS A 261 -7.99 -5.91 -15.23
C LYS A 261 -8.65 -6.92 -14.29
N THR A 262 -8.00 -8.08 -14.08
CA THR A 262 -8.48 -9.11 -13.14
C THR A 262 -8.56 -8.58 -11.71
N THR A 263 -7.59 -7.77 -11.29
CA THR A 263 -7.59 -7.09 -9.97
C THR A 263 -8.82 -6.22 -9.79
N ILE A 264 -9.17 -5.41 -10.80
CA ILE A 264 -10.36 -4.56 -10.78
C ILE A 264 -11.64 -5.41 -10.71
N GLU A 265 -11.72 -6.50 -11.48
CA GLU A 265 -12.87 -7.43 -11.45
C GLU A 265 -13.06 -8.08 -10.07
N VAL A 266 -11.98 -8.60 -9.47
CA VAL A 266 -11.99 -9.19 -8.12
C VAL A 266 -12.47 -8.17 -7.08
N LEU A 267 -12.03 -6.92 -7.19
CA LEU A 267 -12.39 -5.88 -6.24
C LEU A 267 -13.83 -5.42 -6.39
N ASN A 268 -14.36 -5.35 -7.62
CA ASN A 268 -15.78 -5.10 -7.87
C ASN A 268 -16.68 -6.19 -7.26
N GLU A 269 -16.29 -7.46 -7.40
CA GLU A 269 -17.05 -8.57 -6.79
C GLU A 269 -17.00 -8.53 -5.26
N ARG A 270 -15.88 -8.10 -4.65
CA ARG A 270 -15.82 -7.88 -3.20
C ARG A 270 -16.78 -6.79 -2.74
N ILE A 271 -16.83 -5.66 -3.43
CA ILE A 271 -17.76 -4.56 -3.11
C ILE A 271 -19.21 -5.04 -3.21
N ARG A 272 -19.53 -5.80 -4.26
CA ARG A 272 -20.85 -6.38 -4.43
C ARG A 272 -21.20 -7.35 -3.30
N LEU A 273 -20.25 -8.19 -2.89
CA LEU A 273 -20.44 -9.13 -1.79
C LEU A 273 -20.62 -8.41 -0.44
N GLU A 274 -19.83 -7.37 -0.16
CA GLU A 274 -19.98 -6.52 1.02
C GLU A 274 -21.38 -5.90 1.08
N ALA A 275 -21.87 -5.34 -0.04
CA ALA A 275 -23.22 -4.78 -0.12
C ALA A 275 -24.32 -5.84 0.10
N CYS A 276 -24.15 -7.04 -0.46
CA CYS A 276 -25.06 -8.16 -0.22
C CYS A 276 -25.09 -8.58 1.25
N ILE A 277 -23.93 -8.69 1.90
CA ILE A 277 -23.82 -9.04 3.33
C ILE A 277 -24.51 -7.97 4.19
N GLN A 278 -24.25 -6.70 3.93
CA GLN A 278 -24.91 -5.58 4.63
C GLN A 278 -26.43 -5.66 4.47
N ASN A 279 -26.93 -5.88 3.25
CA ASN A 279 -28.37 -6.02 3.02
C ASN A 279 -28.98 -7.21 3.77
N LEU A 280 -28.27 -8.33 3.86
CA LEU A 280 -28.72 -9.50 4.63
C LEU A 280 -28.75 -9.19 6.14
N GLN A 281 -27.73 -8.52 6.67
CA GLN A 281 -27.70 -8.11 8.08
C GLN A 281 -28.86 -7.18 8.43
N GLU A 282 -29.16 -6.20 7.57
CA GLU A 282 -30.32 -5.32 7.73
C GLU A 282 -31.65 -6.10 7.72
N ARG A 283 -31.80 -7.06 6.80
CA ARG A 283 -33.00 -7.92 6.75
C ARG A 283 -33.16 -8.77 7.99
N ILE A 284 -32.08 -9.33 8.53
CA ILE A 284 -32.09 -10.10 9.78
C ILE A 284 -32.54 -9.20 10.94
N LYS A 285 -31.94 -8.02 11.07
CA LYS A 285 -32.32 -7.04 12.10
C LYS A 285 -33.79 -6.64 12.01
N MET A 286 -34.29 -6.39 10.79
CA MET A 286 -35.71 -6.08 10.57
C MET A 286 -36.63 -7.26 10.95
N ALA A 287 -36.23 -8.49 10.63
CA ALA A 287 -36.99 -9.68 10.99
C ALA A 287 -37.07 -9.88 12.51
N GLU A 288 -35.96 -9.65 13.23
CA GLU A 288 -35.91 -9.70 14.70
C GLU A 288 -36.82 -8.64 15.33
N LEU A 289 -36.79 -7.41 14.81
CA LEU A 289 -37.66 -6.33 15.27
C LEU A 289 -39.15 -6.66 15.04
N LYS A 290 -39.53 -7.14 13.84
CA LYS A 290 -40.90 -7.59 13.55
C LYS A 290 -41.32 -8.78 14.44
N GLN A 291 -40.40 -9.69 14.76
CA GLN A 291 -40.69 -10.78 15.68
C GLN A 291 -40.98 -10.28 17.11
N ASN A 292 -40.31 -9.21 17.55
CA ASN A 292 -40.58 -8.57 18.84
C ASN A 292 -41.92 -7.82 18.86
N GLU A 293 -42.24 -7.09 17.78
CA GLU A 293 -43.56 -6.46 17.58
C GLU A 293 -44.69 -7.50 17.69
N ILE A 294 -44.57 -8.64 17.00
CA ILE A 294 -45.57 -9.73 17.09
C ILE A 294 -45.69 -10.28 18.52
N LYS A 295 -44.58 -10.40 19.25
CA LYS A 295 -44.59 -10.85 20.67
C LYS A 295 -45.27 -9.83 21.57
N GLN A 296 -45.03 -8.54 21.37
CA GLN A 296 -45.71 -7.46 22.10
C GLN A 296 -47.22 -7.49 21.81
N ILE A 297 -47.62 -7.50 20.54
CA ILE A 297 -49.03 -7.61 20.13
C ILE A 297 -49.69 -8.80 20.82
N LYS A 298 -49.06 -9.98 20.79
CA LYS A 298 -49.61 -11.18 21.44
C LYS A 298 -49.73 -11.02 22.96
N SER A 299 -48.75 -10.39 23.61
CA SER A 299 -48.76 -10.14 25.04
C SER A 299 -49.87 -9.17 25.44
N GLU A 300 -50.01 -8.05 24.74
CA GLU A 300 -51.07 -7.07 24.99
C GLU A 300 -52.44 -7.66 24.68
N TYR A 301 -52.59 -8.38 23.56
CA TYR A 301 -53.83 -9.08 23.21
C TYR A 301 -54.28 -10.04 24.32
N ASN A 302 -53.34 -10.78 24.94
CA ASN A 302 -53.65 -11.67 26.06
C ASN A 302 -54.08 -10.93 27.34
N LYS A 303 -53.65 -9.68 27.56
CA LYS A 303 -54.08 -8.89 28.73
C LYS A 303 -55.54 -8.45 28.63
N HIS A 304 -56.04 -8.23 27.41
CA HIS A 304 -57.42 -7.81 27.13
C HIS A 304 -58.39 -9.01 26.98
N GLU A 305 -58.02 -10.22 27.41
CA GLU A 305 -58.85 -11.43 27.21
C GLU A 305 -60.24 -11.32 27.86
N GLU A 306 -60.36 -10.69 29.04
CA GLU A 306 -61.65 -10.53 29.72
C GLU A 306 -62.56 -9.52 29.03
N GLU A 307 -62.03 -8.37 28.61
CA GLU A 307 -62.76 -7.36 27.84
C GLU A 307 -63.33 -7.95 26.54
N MET A 308 -62.56 -8.84 25.88
CA MET A 308 -63.03 -9.58 24.71
C MET A 308 -64.18 -10.55 25.01
N LYS A 309 -64.14 -11.26 26.15
CA LYS A 309 -65.24 -12.15 26.57
C LYS A 309 -66.54 -11.37 26.82
N GLU A 310 -66.43 -10.12 27.22
CA GLU A 310 -67.55 -9.21 27.45
C GLU A 310 -67.99 -8.43 26.20
N ASN A 311 -67.39 -8.68 25.02
CA ASN A 311 -67.61 -7.93 23.77
C ASN A 311 -67.38 -6.41 23.92
N GLN A 312 -66.46 -6.01 24.79
CA GLN A 312 -66.07 -4.61 24.92
C GLN A 312 -65.00 -4.24 23.89
N ASN A 313 -65.03 -2.99 23.43
CA ASN A 313 -63.98 -2.44 22.56
C ASN A 313 -62.76 -2.07 23.41
N PHE A 314 -61.55 -2.34 22.91
CA PHE A 314 -60.29 -1.99 23.56
C PHE A 314 -59.29 -1.41 22.55
N THR A 315 -58.28 -0.72 23.07
CA THR A 315 -57.18 -0.12 22.30
C THR A 315 -55.85 -0.64 22.82
N MET A 316 -54.91 -0.91 21.91
CA MET A 316 -53.56 -1.35 22.24
C MET A 316 -52.53 -0.41 21.64
N GLU A 317 -51.48 -0.13 22.41
CA GLU A 317 -50.28 0.55 21.93
C GLU A 317 -49.18 -0.50 21.70
N VAL A 318 -48.57 -0.47 20.51
CA VAL A 318 -47.49 -1.38 20.12
C VAL A 318 -46.44 -0.62 19.33
N ASP A 319 -45.17 -1.01 19.49
CA ASP A 319 -44.07 -0.41 18.75
C ASP A 319 -44.05 -0.96 17.31
N GLU A 320 -44.49 -0.17 16.34
CA GLU A 320 -44.49 -0.58 14.93
C GLU A 320 -43.12 -0.35 14.28
N VAL A 321 -42.59 -1.41 13.67
CA VAL A 321 -41.33 -1.36 12.94
C VAL A 321 -41.60 -1.06 11.47
N TYR A 322 -41.07 0.05 10.98
CA TYR A 322 -41.16 0.45 9.56
C TYR A 322 -39.81 0.93 9.02
N LYS A 323 -39.73 1.10 7.70
CA LYS A 323 -38.58 1.71 7.02
C LYS A 323 -38.95 3.13 6.63
N GLU A 324 -38.05 4.06 6.89
CA GLU A 324 -38.18 5.44 6.45
C GLU A 324 -37.41 5.63 5.14
N GLU A 325 -37.95 6.45 4.24
CA GLU A 325 -37.22 6.88 3.05
C GLU A 325 -36.35 8.08 3.40
N GLU A 326 -35.03 7.91 3.32
CA GLU A 326 -34.11 9.03 3.47
C GLU A 326 -33.70 9.60 2.09
N PRO A 327 -33.72 10.94 1.93
CA PRO A 327 -33.23 11.56 0.72
C PRO A 327 -31.71 11.38 0.60
N ILE A 328 -31.27 10.73 -0.48
CA ILE A 328 -29.84 10.57 -0.78
C ILE A 328 -29.33 11.90 -1.34
N ASN A 329 -28.61 12.69 -0.52
CA ASN A 329 -27.93 13.88 -1.00
C ASN A 329 -26.85 13.49 -2.02
N GLY A 330 -27.06 13.85 -3.29
CA GLY A 330 -26.06 13.68 -4.34
C GLY A 330 -24.92 14.67 -4.15
N GLY A 331 -23.85 14.27 -3.44
CA GLY A 331 -22.67 15.11 -3.27
C GLY A 331 -21.49 14.44 -2.56
N MET A 332 -20.40 14.25 -3.33
CA MET A 332 -19.03 13.86 -2.97
C MET A 332 -18.84 12.53 -2.21
N TRP A 333 -18.18 11.58 -2.89
CA TRP A 333 -17.61 10.35 -2.34
C TRP A 333 -16.66 10.63 -1.17
N GLY A 334 -17.22 10.72 0.03
CA GLY A 334 -16.53 10.72 1.31
C GLY A 334 -17.28 9.78 2.23
N LEU A 335 -17.11 8.48 2.02
CA LEU A 335 -17.79 7.42 2.77
C LEU A 335 -17.24 7.33 4.20
N VAL A 336 -17.79 8.14 5.09
CA VAL A 336 -17.89 7.80 6.51
C VAL A 336 -19.25 7.14 6.69
N PHE A 337 -19.27 5.82 6.82
CA PHE A 337 -20.44 5.09 7.30
C PHE A 337 -20.09 4.41 8.62
N TYR A 338 -20.91 4.69 9.63
CA TYR A 338 -20.84 4.24 11.01
C TYR A 338 -21.21 2.77 11.18
#